data_AF-A0AAJ6MJ48-F1
#
_entry.id   AF-A0AAJ6MJ48-F1
#
_cell.length_a   1.000
_cell.length_b   1.000
_cell.length_c   1.000
_cell.angle_alpha   90.00
_cell.angle_beta   90.00
_cell.angle_gamma   90.00
#
_symmetry.space_group_name_H-M   'P 1'
#
loop_
_entity.id
_entity.type
_entity.pdbx_description
1 polymer ?
#
loop_
_entity_poly.entity_id
_entity_poly.type
_entity_poly.pdbx_seq_one_letter_code
_entity_poly.pdbx_strand_id
1 'polypeptide(L)'
;MAQEYLFVYSRLKLLIKEAHKSFNQVERELGYPRNTWKNYKYKKKPSVGRVFEMANYFNVSIEFLLGMEEETDKTSLTYRLEKINREKKELEILLLEKEI
;
A
#
# COMPACT_ATOMS: atom_id res chain seq x y z
N MET A 1 9.49 15.54 -12.64
CA MET A 1 8.26 15.54 -13.46
C MET A 1 7.50 14.21 -13.45
N ALA A 2 8.07 13.08 -13.88
CA ALA A 2 7.30 11.81 -13.91
C ALA A 2 7.00 11.17 -12.54
N GLN A 3 7.85 11.43 -11.53
CA GLN A 3 7.86 10.70 -10.24
C GLN A 3 6.56 10.83 -9.42
N GLU A 4 5.95 12.02 -9.35
CA GLU A 4 4.85 12.34 -8.42
C GLU A 4 3.57 11.52 -8.62
N TYR A 5 3.33 11.01 -9.82
CA TYR A 5 2.11 10.28 -10.16
C TYR A 5 2.12 8.84 -9.62
N LEU A 6 3.27 8.37 -9.14
CA LEU A 6 3.48 6.96 -8.84
C LEU A 6 3.02 6.55 -7.44
N PHE A 7 3.13 7.43 -6.42
CA PHE A 7 2.88 7.08 -5.01
C PHE A 7 1.44 6.65 -4.73
N VAL A 8 0.46 7.45 -5.15
CA VAL A 8 -0.96 7.09 -4.99
C VAL A 8 -1.26 5.79 -5.72
N TYR A 9 -0.76 5.63 -6.96
CA TYR A 9 -0.99 4.39 -7.72
C TYR A 9 -0.29 3.17 -7.11
N SER A 10 0.91 3.32 -6.53
CA SER A 10 1.67 2.21 -5.94
C SER A 10 1.06 1.74 -4.62
N ARG A 11 0.68 2.66 -3.71
CA ARG A 11 -0.01 2.32 -2.46
C ARG A 11 -1.45 1.82 -2.72
N LEU A 12 -2.18 2.32 -3.73
CA LEU A 12 -3.42 1.67 -4.20
C LEU A 12 -3.19 0.24 -4.69
N LYS A 13 -2.14 0.00 -5.49
CA LYS A 13 -1.81 -1.36 -5.97
C LYS A 13 -1.49 -2.31 -4.83
N LEU A 14 -0.87 -1.83 -3.75
CA LEU A 14 -0.62 -2.59 -2.52
C LEU A 14 -1.95 -2.94 -1.82
N LEU A 15 -2.73 -1.92 -1.46
CA LEU A 15 -3.99 -2.08 -0.73
C LEU A 15 -5.02 -2.95 -1.47
N ILE A 16 -5.11 -2.83 -2.81
CA ILE A 16 -5.99 -3.68 -3.64
C ILE A 16 -5.56 -5.15 -3.60
N LYS A 17 -4.25 -5.43 -3.55
CA LYS A 17 -3.70 -6.78 -3.43
C LYS A 17 -3.96 -7.37 -2.04
N GLU A 18 -3.77 -6.58 -0.99
CA GLU A 18 -3.99 -6.96 0.41
C GLU A 18 -5.48 -7.20 0.71
N ALA A 19 -6.37 -6.41 0.11
CA ALA A 19 -7.81 -6.66 0.14
C ALA A 19 -8.25 -7.91 -0.66
N HIS A 20 -7.34 -8.60 -1.36
CA HIS A 20 -7.60 -9.72 -2.27
C HIS A 20 -8.60 -9.39 -3.41
N LYS A 21 -8.70 -8.12 -3.83
CA LYS A 21 -9.64 -7.65 -4.86
C LYS A 21 -8.94 -7.39 -6.20
N SER A 22 -9.73 -7.33 -7.27
CA SER A 22 -9.27 -6.78 -8.55
C SER A 22 -9.47 -5.25 -8.61
N PHE A 23 -8.62 -4.56 -9.36
CA PHE A 23 -8.80 -3.12 -9.64
C PHE A 23 -10.24 -2.81 -10.12
N ASN A 24 -10.77 -3.59 -11.07
CA ASN A 24 -12.12 -3.40 -11.62
C ASN A 24 -13.23 -3.59 -10.57
N GLN A 25 -13.03 -4.48 -9.60
CA GLN A 25 -13.95 -4.69 -8.49
C GLN A 25 -13.97 -3.47 -7.56
N VAL A 26 -12.80 -2.98 -7.16
CA VAL A 26 -12.68 -1.77 -6.33
C VAL A 26 -13.19 -0.53 -7.07
N GLU A 27 -12.97 -0.44 -8.38
CA GLU A 27 -13.55 0.60 -9.25
C GLU A 27 -15.09 0.60 -9.15
N ARG A 28 -15.72 -0.59 -9.21
CA ARG A 28 -17.17 -0.76 -9.08
C ARG A 28 -17.69 -0.48 -7.68
N GLU A 29 -17.00 -0.95 -6.63
CA GLU A 29 -17.41 -0.75 -5.24
C GLU A 29 -17.33 0.72 -4.80
N LEU A 30 -16.41 1.50 -5.37
CA LEU A 30 -16.33 2.96 -5.23
C LEU A 30 -17.23 3.75 -6.22
N GLY A 31 -18.00 3.07 -7.07
CA GLY A 31 -18.86 3.73 -8.08
C GLY A 31 -18.09 4.46 -9.19
N TYR A 32 -16.81 4.16 -9.40
CA TYR A 32 -15.96 4.82 -10.38
C TYR A 32 -16.18 4.28 -11.81
N PRO A 33 -16.07 5.15 -12.85
CA PRO A 33 -16.05 4.71 -14.24
C PRO A 33 -14.89 3.75 -14.55
N ARG A 34 -15.13 2.78 -15.45
CA ARG A 34 -14.12 1.80 -15.87
C ARG A 34 -12.82 2.44 -16.36
N ASN A 35 -11.68 1.91 -15.91
CA ASN A 35 -10.31 2.38 -16.18
C ASN A 35 -9.91 3.71 -15.50
N THR A 36 -10.66 4.20 -14.53
CA THR A 36 -10.25 5.28 -13.61
C THR A 36 -8.85 5.03 -13.02
N TRP A 37 -8.55 3.80 -12.57
CA TRP A 37 -7.22 3.45 -12.02
C TRP A 37 -6.08 3.60 -13.04
N LYS A 38 -6.33 3.23 -14.30
CA LYS A 38 -5.33 3.35 -15.38
C LYS A 38 -5.07 4.82 -15.75
N ASN A 39 -6.07 5.69 -15.58
CA ASN A 39 -5.89 7.13 -15.75
C ASN A 39 -5.01 7.73 -14.65
N TYR A 40 -5.14 7.27 -13.39
CA TYR A 40 -4.25 7.71 -12.30
C TYR A 40 -2.81 7.23 -12.46
N LYS A 41 -2.57 6.07 -13.08
CA LYS A 41 -1.21 5.59 -13.39
C LYS A 41 -0.46 6.43 -14.43
N TYR A 42 -1.16 7.05 -15.38
CA TYR A 42 -0.55 7.51 -16.64
C TYR A 42 -0.99 8.88 -17.17
N LYS A 43 -2.12 9.45 -16.71
CA LYS A 43 -2.81 10.54 -17.43
C LYS A 43 -3.34 11.69 -16.58
N LYS A 44 -3.72 11.46 -15.32
CA LYS A 44 -4.35 12.47 -14.44
C LYS A 44 -3.95 12.24 -12.99
N LYS A 45 -3.77 13.32 -12.20
CA LYS A 45 -3.84 13.20 -10.73
C LYS A 45 -5.30 12.96 -10.30
N PRO A 46 -5.57 12.23 -9.20
CA PRO A 46 -6.86 12.27 -8.55
C PRO A 46 -7.13 13.67 -7.96
N SER A 47 -8.40 14.03 -7.77
CA SER A 47 -8.79 15.20 -6.98
C SER A 47 -8.67 14.91 -5.48
N VAL A 48 -8.65 15.95 -4.63
CA VAL A 48 -8.59 15.78 -3.16
C VAL A 48 -9.75 14.91 -2.65
N GLY A 49 -10.98 15.16 -3.12
CA GLY A 49 -12.14 14.32 -2.80
C GLY A 49 -11.96 12.86 -3.21
N ARG A 50 -11.33 12.59 -4.36
CA ARG A 50 -10.99 11.23 -4.79
C ARG A 50 -9.97 10.55 -3.86
N VAL A 51 -8.97 11.28 -3.38
CA VAL A 51 -8.01 10.77 -2.38
C VAL A 51 -8.73 10.46 -1.07
N PHE A 52 -9.68 11.29 -0.64
CA PHE A 52 -10.52 11.06 0.55
C PHE A 52 -11.42 9.82 0.41
N GLU A 53 -12.13 9.68 -0.71
CA GLU A 53 -12.94 8.50 -1.07
C GLU A 53 -12.12 7.20 -0.99
N MET A 54 -10.90 7.22 -1.54
CA MET A 54 -9.98 6.08 -1.53
C MET A 54 -9.40 5.77 -0.14
N ALA A 55 -8.98 6.78 0.60
CA ALA A 55 -8.40 6.63 1.93
C ALA A 55 -9.40 5.97 2.90
N ASN A 56 -10.65 6.44 2.90
CA ASN A 56 -11.73 5.87 3.71
C ASN A 56 -12.06 4.43 3.31
N TYR A 57 -12.14 4.12 2.01
CA TYR A 57 -12.46 2.77 1.53
C TYR A 57 -11.42 1.71 1.95
N PHE A 58 -10.15 2.09 2.05
CA PHE A 58 -9.08 1.22 2.53
C PHE A 58 -8.77 1.37 4.03
N ASN A 59 -9.46 2.27 4.74
CA ASN A 59 -9.19 2.62 6.14
C ASN A 59 -7.71 2.99 6.39
N VAL A 60 -7.17 3.89 5.55
CA VAL A 60 -5.81 4.43 5.66
C VAL A 60 -5.83 5.97 5.76
N SER A 61 -4.72 6.56 6.19
CA SER A 61 -4.56 8.03 6.20
C SER A 61 -4.41 8.60 4.78
N ILE A 62 -4.65 9.91 4.64
CA ILE A 62 -4.46 10.63 3.37
C ILE A 62 -2.96 10.77 3.08
N GLU A 63 -2.20 10.97 4.14
CA GLU A 63 -0.75 11.06 4.21
C GLU A 63 -0.10 9.74 3.77
N PHE A 64 -0.67 8.59 4.17
CA PHE A 64 -0.33 7.28 3.61
C PHE A 64 -0.56 7.29 2.10
N LEU A 65 -1.80 7.56 1.68
CA LEU A 65 -2.20 7.38 0.29
C LEU A 65 -1.45 8.32 -0.67
N LEU A 66 -1.04 9.51 -0.23
CA LEU A 66 -0.25 10.47 -1.00
C LEU A 66 1.27 10.16 -1.00
N GLY A 67 1.77 9.35 -0.07
CA GLY A 67 3.21 9.12 0.13
C GLY A 67 3.91 10.26 0.86
N MET A 68 3.22 10.91 1.81
CA MET A 68 3.73 12.02 2.64
C MET A 68 4.31 11.55 3.98
N GLU A 69 4.09 10.30 4.35
CA GLU A 69 4.84 9.64 5.43
C GLU A 69 6.29 9.42 4.97
N GLU A 70 7.27 9.83 5.78
CA GLU A 70 8.67 9.50 5.50
C GLU A 70 8.92 7.99 5.61
N GLU A 71 9.80 7.43 4.77
CA GLU A 71 10.21 6.01 4.81
C GLU A 71 11.04 5.64 6.06
N THR A 72 11.03 6.49 7.09
CA THR A 72 11.92 6.47 8.26
C THR A 72 11.18 6.27 9.58
N ASP A 73 9.84 6.06 9.58
CA ASP A 73 9.11 5.66 10.79
C ASP A 73 9.45 4.22 11.24
N LYS A 74 10.64 4.08 11.80
CA LYS A 74 11.14 2.88 12.48
C LYS A 74 10.35 2.55 13.76
N THR A 75 9.51 3.48 14.22
CA THR A 75 8.56 3.31 15.31
C THR A 75 7.28 2.60 14.87
N SER A 76 6.95 2.62 13.56
CA SER A 76 5.78 2.00 12.97
C SER A 76 5.63 0.53 13.35
N LEU A 77 4.41 0.14 13.68
CA LEU A 77 4.09 -1.23 14.08
C LEU A 77 4.38 -2.24 12.96
N THR A 78 4.20 -1.87 11.68
CA THR A 78 4.50 -2.77 10.56
C THR A 78 5.99 -3.03 10.42
N TYR A 79 6.82 -1.99 10.46
CA TYR A 79 8.28 -2.12 10.44
C TYR A 79 8.80 -2.97 11.61
N ARG A 80 8.25 -2.75 12.81
CA ARG A 80 8.60 -3.52 14.02
C ARG A 80 8.18 -4.99 13.90
N LEU A 81 6.98 -5.27 13.40
CA LEU A 81 6.49 -6.64 13.18
C LEU A 81 7.30 -7.37 12.11
N GLU A 82 7.61 -6.73 10.98
CA GLU A 82 8.48 -7.34 9.97
C GLU A 82 9.88 -7.64 10.50
N LYS A 83 10.45 -6.71 11.30
CA LYS A 83 11.76 -6.90 11.92
C LYS A 83 11.76 -8.13 12.84
N ILE A 84 10.79 -8.22 13.75
CA ILE A 84 10.61 -9.37 14.65
C ILE A 84 10.43 -10.68 13.86
N ASN A 85 9.67 -10.66 12.76
CA ASN A 85 9.47 -11.84 11.92
C ASN A 85 10.75 -12.28 11.17
N ARG A 86 11.64 -11.35 10.80
CA ARG A 86 12.97 -11.66 10.25
C ARG A 86 13.87 -12.29 11.31
N GLU A 87 14.00 -11.63 12.47
CA GLU A 87 14.82 -12.10 13.60
C GLU A 87 14.37 -13.49 14.11
N LYS A 88 13.05 -13.73 14.18
CA LYS A 88 12.49 -15.06 14.53
C LYS A 88 12.88 -16.14 13.52
N LYS A 89 12.85 -15.85 12.22
CA LYS A 89 13.20 -16.83 11.18
C LYS A 89 14.70 -17.17 11.17
N GLU A 90 15.55 -16.19 11.44
CA GLU A 90 17.00 -16.39 11.59
C GLU A 90 17.32 -17.29 12.80
N LEU A 91 16.60 -17.10 13.92
CA LEU A 91 16.69 -17.98 15.10
C LEU A 91 16.18 -19.40 14.82
N GLU A 92 15.10 -19.56 14.05
CA GLU A 92 14.57 -20.89 13.65
C GLU A 92 15.59 -21.68 12.80
N ILE A 93 16.29 -21.01 11.87
CA ILE A 93 17.36 -21.61 11.08
C ILE A 93 18.54 -22.01 11.99
N LEU A 94 19.00 -21.10 12.85
CA LEU A 94 20.13 -21.34 13.75
C LEU A 94 19.87 -22.42 14.82
N LEU A 95 18.60 -22.74 15.11
CA LEU A 95 18.21 -23.88 15.95
C LEU A 95 18.36 -25.19 15.18
N LEU A 96 17.83 -25.27 13.96
CA LEU A 96 17.94 -26.46 13.09
C LEU A 96 19.41 -26.78 12.75
N GLU A 97 20.26 -25.77 12.59
CA GLU A 97 21.71 -25.91 12.37
C GLU A 97 22.48 -26.43 13.61
N LYS A 98 21.84 -26.54 14.78
CA LYS A 98 22.44 -27.04 16.04
C LYS A 98 21.92 -28.40 16.49
N GLU A 99 20.99 -29.00 15.73
CA GLU A 99 20.45 -30.34 15.96
C GLU A 99 21.09 -31.39 15.03
N ILE A 100 22.24 -31.05 14.42
CA ILE A 100 23.04 -31.85 13.47
C ILE A 100 24.49 -31.97 13.99
#